data_AF-A0A8B6DG01-F1
#
_entry.id   AF-A0A8B6DG01-F1
#
_cell.length_a   1.000
_cell.length_b   1.000
_cell.length_c   1.000
_cell.angle_alpha   90.00
_cell.angle_beta   90.00
_cell.angle_gamma   90.00
#
_symmetry.space_group_name_H-M   'P 1'
#
loop_
_entity.id
_entity.type
_entity.pdbx_description
1 polymer ?
#
loop_
_entity_poly.entity_id
_entity_poly.type
_entity_poly.pdbx_seq_one_letter_code
_entity_poly.pdbx_strand_id
1 'polypeptide(L)'
;MDDGSVSHDPSEILQRWKEEYSKLFSSDNTKVDSEFVEQLQNLNSQLEREYENLPVNQTYVDNTSTSELNEPISLDETKRALMSLKNGKAVGIDNLPNEILKK
;
A
#
# COMPACT_ATOMS: atom_id res chain seq x y z
N MET A 1 12.68 -11.89 -37.59
CA MET A 1 13.49 -12.44 -36.49
C MET A 1 12.54 -13.34 -35.71
N ASP A 2 12.52 -14.62 -36.09
CA ASP A 2 11.77 -15.72 -35.47
C ASP A 2 12.71 -16.95 -35.37
N ASP A 3 14.01 -16.68 -35.19
CA ASP A 3 15.08 -17.69 -35.14
C ASP A 3 15.56 -17.95 -33.70
N GLY A 4 14.92 -17.34 -32.70
CA GLY A 4 15.30 -17.48 -31.29
C GLY A 4 16.65 -16.84 -30.94
N SER A 5 17.20 -15.98 -31.81
CA SER A 5 18.43 -15.25 -31.52
C SER A 5 18.22 -14.19 -30.43
N VAL A 6 19.19 -14.06 -29.53
CA VAL A 6 19.15 -13.09 -28.42
C VAL A 6 20.12 -11.95 -28.73
N SER A 7 19.58 -10.74 -28.89
CA SER A 7 20.40 -9.54 -28.99
C SER A 7 20.91 -9.11 -27.61
N HIS A 8 22.18 -8.70 -27.58
CA HIS A 8 22.84 -8.12 -26.40
C HIS A 8 23.19 -6.65 -26.64
N ASP A 9 22.82 -6.08 -27.79
CA ASP A 9 23.07 -4.67 -28.08
C ASP A 9 22.03 -3.79 -27.36
N PRO A 10 22.45 -2.89 -26.45
CA PRO A 10 21.52 -2.06 -25.69
C PRO A 10 20.63 -1.18 -26.57
N SER A 11 21.15 -0.68 -27.69
CA SER A 11 20.37 0.18 -28.58
C SER A 11 19.24 -0.58 -29.26
N GLU A 12 19.51 -1.78 -29.77
CA GLU A 12 18.51 -2.66 -30.36
C GLU A 12 17.45 -3.12 -29.34
N ILE A 13 17.88 -3.49 -28.13
CA ILE A 13 16.96 -3.90 -27.04
C ILE A 13 16.01 -2.75 -26.68
N LEU A 14 16.54 -1.55 -26.47
CA LEU A 14 15.75 -0.39 -26.09
C LEU A 14 14.77 0.02 -27.18
N GLN A 15 15.19 -0.03 -28.45
CA GLN A 15 14.31 0.24 -29.57
C GLN A 15 13.18 -0.79 -29.64
N ARG A 16 13.50 -2.08 -29.50
CA ARG A 16 12.51 -3.16 -29.51
C ARG A 16 11.51 -3.02 -28.38
N TRP A 17 11.98 -2.71 -27.16
CA TRP A 17 11.12 -2.44 -26.01
C TRP A 17 10.17 -1.28 -26.26
N LYS A 18 10.67 -0.17 -26.81
CA LYS A 18 9.86 0.99 -27.14
C LYS A 18 8.75 0.65 -28.13
N GLU A 19 9.08 -0.07 -29.20
CA GLU A 19 8.12 -0.45 -30.23
C GLU A 19 7.02 -1.39 -29.71
N GLU A 20 7.40 -2.43 -28.97
CA GLU A 20 6.45 -3.39 -28.42
C GLU A 20 5.57 -2.76 -27.32
N TYR A 21 6.16 -1.92 -26.47
CA TYR A 21 5.41 -1.17 -25.46
C TYR A 21 4.41 -0.23 -26.13
N SER A 22 4.82 0.54 -27.14
CA SER A 22 3.91 1.42 -27.87
C SER A 22 2.73 0.65 -28.47
N LYS A 23 2.93 -0.54 -29.04
CA LYS A 23 1.83 -1.37 -29.56
C LYS A 23 0.82 -1.77 -28.49
N LEU A 24 1.29 -2.19 -27.30
CA LEU A 24 0.42 -2.62 -26.19
C LEU A 24 -0.52 -1.50 -25.72
N PHE A 25 -0.06 -0.25 -25.77
CA PHE A 25 -0.84 0.92 -25.33
C PHE A 25 -1.37 1.76 -26.49
N SER A 26 -1.27 1.26 -27.73
CA SER A 26 -1.88 1.90 -28.91
C SER A 26 -3.34 1.51 -29.11
N SER A 27 -3.87 0.55 -28.33
CA SER A 27 -5.30 0.23 -28.35
C SER A 27 -6.09 1.37 -27.72
N ASP A 28 -6.83 2.05 -28.58
CA ASP A 28 -7.94 2.97 -28.33
C ASP A 28 -8.39 3.07 -26.86
N ASN A 29 -7.91 4.09 -26.15
CA ASN A 29 -8.29 4.47 -24.79
C ASN A 29 -9.79 4.85 -24.64
N THR A 30 -10.60 4.61 -25.67
CA THR A 30 -12.02 4.99 -25.75
C THR A 30 -12.97 3.85 -25.35
N LYS A 31 -12.47 2.63 -25.16
CA LYS A 31 -13.27 1.51 -24.61
C LYS A 31 -13.03 1.35 -23.11
N VAL A 32 -13.13 2.45 -22.37
CA VAL A 32 -13.46 2.31 -20.96
C VAL A 32 -14.89 1.77 -20.94
N ASP A 33 -15.06 0.56 -20.41
CA ASP A 33 -16.35 -0.08 -20.27
C ASP A 33 -17.24 0.84 -19.41
N SER A 34 -18.11 1.59 -20.07
CA SER A 34 -18.98 2.57 -19.43
C SER A 34 -19.90 1.91 -18.42
N GLU A 35 -20.24 0.63 -18.65
CA GLU A 35 -21.04 -0.16 -17.73
C GLU A 35 -20.25 -0.45 -16.45
N PHE A 36 -18.97 -0.81 -16.56
CA PHE A 36 -18.09 -1.01 -15.40
C PHE A 36 -17.90 0.28 -14.58
N VAL A 37 -17.73 1.42 -15.25
CA VAL A 37 -17.59 2.72 -14.57
C VAL A 37 -18.88 3.12 -13.86
N GLU A 38 -20.03 2.93 -14.51
CA GLU A 38 -21.33 3.21 -13.91
C GLU A 38 -21.60 2.29 -12.71
N GLN A 39 -21.24 1.00 -12.80
CA GLN A 39 -21.33 0.05 -11.68
C GLN A 39 -20.47 0.49 -10.49
N LEU A 40 -19.23 0.94 -10.73
CA LEU A 40 -18.35 1.47 -9.67
C LEU A 40 -18.93 2.72 -9.00
N GLN A 41 -19.47 3.65 -9.78
CA GLN A 41 -20.09 4.87 -9.25
C GLN A 41 -21.34 4.55 -8.40
N ASN A 42 -22.16 3.61 -8.85
CA ASN A 42 -23.33 3.16 -8.11
C ASN A 42 -22.96 2.45 -6.81
N LEU A 43 -21.91 1.63 -6.82
CA LEU A 43 -21.44 0.94 -5.62
C LEU A 43 -20.93 1.93 -4.56
N ASN A 44 -20.12 2.91 -4.96
CA ASN A 44 -19.63 3.95 -4.05
C ASN A 44 -20.78 4.76 -3.44
N SER A 45 -21.77 5.13 -4.26
CA SER A 45 -22.96 5.86 -3.79
C SER A 45 -23.86 5.03 -2.87
N GLN A 46 -23.82 3.70 -2.94
CA GLN A 46 -24.52 2.82 -2.01
C GLN A 46 -23.77 2.72 -0.68
N LEU A 47 -22.45 2.52 -0.73
CA LEU A 47 -21.59 2.48 0.46
C LEU A 47 -21.71 3.77 1.29
N GLU A 48 -21.65 4.94 0.66
CA GLU A 48 -21.80 6.23 1.36
C GLU A 48 -23.14 6.33 2.10
N ARG A 49 -24.24 5.90 1.45
CA ARG A 49 -25.56 5.88 2.08
C ARG A 49 -25.66 4.87 3.21
N GLU A 50 -25.03 3.71 3.08
CA GLU A 50 -24.99 2.73 4.17
C GLU A 50 -24.20 3.28 5.37
N TYR A 51 -23.05 3.93 5.16
CA TYR A 51 -22.29 4.57 6.22
C TYR A 51 -23.07 5.65 6.97
N GLU A 52 -23.84 6.48 6.26
CA GLU A 52 -24.68 7.52 6.88
C GLU A 52 -25.85 6.96 7.68
N ASN A 53 -26.37 5.79 7.30
CA ASN A 53 -27.53 5.15 7.94
C ASN A 53 -27.17 4.12 9.02
N LEU A 54 -25.88 3.89 9.29
CA LEU A 54 -25.47 3.05 10.41
C LEU A 54 -25.89 3.71 11.73
N PRO A 55 -26.64 3.02 12.60
CA PRO A 55 -26.91 3.53 13.94
C PRO A 55 -25.57 3.75 14.64
N VAL A 56 -25.38 4.93 15.24
CA VAL A 56 -24.21 5.29 16.04
C VAL A 56 -24.17 4.38 17.28
N ASN A 57 -23.75 3.14 17.10
CA ASN A 57 -23.44 2.21 18.16
C ASN A 57 -21.94 1.95 18.06
N GLN A 58 -21.21 2.63 18.95
CA GLN A 58 -19.75 2.69 19.05
C GLN A 58 -19.11 1.30 19.13
N THR A 59 -18.94 0.65 17.99
CA THR A 59 -18.23 -0.62 17.90
C THR A 59 -17.01 -0.38 17.03
N TYR A 60 -15.89 -0.07 17.69
CA TYR A 60 -14.52 -0.07 17.17
C TYR A 60 -14.38 0.27 15.68
N VAL A 61 -14.62 1.54 15.34
CA VAL A 61 -13.90 2.13 14.21
C VAL A 61 -12.45 2.27 14.65
N ASP A 62 -11.63 1.28 14.30
CA ASP A 62 -10.19 1.47 14.20
C ASP A 62 -9.97 2.47 13.04
N ASN A 63 -10.22 3.74 13.33
CA ASN A 63 -9.87 4.89 12.49
C ASN A 63 -8.35 5.11 12.56
N THR A 64 -7.54 4.06 12.48
CA THR A 64 -6.12 4.21 12.22
C THR A 64 -6.00 4.59 10.76
N SER A 65 -6.09 5.89 10.51
CA SER A 65 -5.73 6.48 9.24
C SER A 65 -4.34 5.98 8.88
N THR A 66 -4.23 5.15 7.83
CA THR A 66 -2.92 4.67 7.35
C THR A 66 -1.98 5.82 6.97
N SER A 67 -2.53 7.03 6.83
CA SER A 67 -1.78 8.28 6.77
C SER A 67 -0.79 8.46 7.93
N GLU A 68 -1.12 8.02 9.14
CA GLU A 68 -0.25 8.14 10.32
C GLU A 68 1.00 7.25 10.21
N LEU A 69 0.92 6.15 9.43
CA LEU A 69 2.05 5.26 9.17
C LEU A 69 3.02 5.81 8.12
N ASN A 70 2.64 6.86 7.38
CA ASN A 70 3.50 7.53 6.42
C ASN A 70 4.32 8.68 7.05
N GLU A 71 3.99 9.07 8.28
CA GLU A 71 4.73 10.10 8.99
C GLU A 71 6.04 9.56 9.56
N PRO A 72 7.13 10.35 9.60
CA PRO A 72 8.37 9.95 10.24
C PRO A 72 8.16 9.65 11.74
N ILE A 73 8.81 8.58 12.23
CA ILE A 73 8.77 8.21 13.65
C ILE A 73 9.27 9.38 14.49
N SER A 74 8.42 9.84 15.41
CA SER A 74 8.75 10.99 16.26
C SER A 74 9.55 10.56 17.50
N LEU A 75 10.34 11.49 18.05
CA LEU A 75 11.08 11.24 19.29
C LEU A 75 10.14 10.93 20.47
N ASP A 76 8.99 11.62 20.55
CA ASP A 76 8.05 11.44 21.65
C ASP A 76 7.22 10.16 21.51
N GLU A 77 6.94 9.71 20.29
CA GLU A 77 6.44 8.35 20.04
C GLU A 77 7.45 7.30 20.54
N THR A 78 8.72 7.45 20.16
CA THR A 78 9.79 6.53 20.60
C THR A 78 9.90 6.48 22.12
N LYS A 79 9.87 7.64 22.80
CA LYS A 79 9.87 7.70 24.27
C LYS A 79 8.65 7.03 24.88
N ARG A 80 7.45 7.25 24.31
CA ARG A 80 6.21 6.60 24.79
C ARG A 80 6.29 5.09 24.64
N ALA A 81 6.76 4.60 23.50
CA ALA A 81 6.96 3.18 23.25
C ALA A 81 7.94 2.58 24.27
N LEU A 82 9.08 3.25 24.50
CA LEU A 82 10.09 2.81 25.46
C LEU A 82 9.55 2.74 26.90
N MET A 83 8.80 3.76 27.32
CA MET A 83 8.20 3.81 28.66
C MET A 83 7.07 2.79 28.85
N SER A 84 6.42 2.36 27.75
CA SER A 84 5.37 1.34 27.78
C SER A 84 5.88 -0.08 28.06
N LEU A 85 7.19 -0.33 27.84
CA LEU A 85 7.79 -1.64 28.07
C LEU A 85 7.65 -2.07 29.54
N LYS A 86 7.41 -3.34 29.79
CA LYS A 86 7.33 -3.89 31.15
C LYS A 86 8.64 -4.58 31.53
N ASN A 87 9.10 -4.35 32.75
CA ASN A 87 10.29 -4.98 33.31
C ASN A 87 10.00 -6.45 33.67
N GLY A 88 11.03 -7.29 33.73
CA GLY A 88 10.94 -8.71 34.08
C GLY A 88 10.24 -9.58 33.03
N LYS A 89 10.20 -9.13 31.78
CA LYS A 89 9.71 -9.93 30.64
C LYS A 89 10.80 -10.85 30.12
N ALA A 90 10.39 -11.95 29.51
CA ALA A 90 11.31 -12.85 28.82
C ALA A 90 12.07 -12.08 27.73
N VAL A 91 13.36 -12.38 27.61
CA VAL A 91 14.24 -11.80 26.60
C VAL A 91 14.05 -12.49 25.26
N GLY A 92 14.36 -11.76 24.17
CA GLY A 92 14.34 -12.30 22.81
C GLY A 92 15.56 -13.16 22.49
N ILE A 93 15.69 -13.55 21.23
CA ILE A 93 16.85 -14.32 20.74
C ILE A 93 18.18 -13.55 20.84
N ASP A 94 18.08 -12.22 20.93
CA ASP A 94 19.19 -11.30 21.16
C ASP A 94 19.65 -11.27 22.62
N ASN A 95 18.89 -11.90 23.53
CA ASN A 95 19.15 -11.97 24.96
C ASN A 95 19.26 -10.58 25.63
N LEU A 96 18.57 -9.57 25.09
CA LEU A 96 18.56 -8.21 25.62
C LEU A 96 17.31 -7.96 26.48
N PRO A 97 17.46 -7.58 27.76
CA PRO A 97 16.32 -7.31 28.63
C PRO A 97 15.82 -5.86 28.50
N ASN A 98 14.53 -5.62 28.72
CA ASN A 98 13.91 -4.29 28.54
C ASN A 98 14.57 -3.19 29.39
N GLU A 99 15.14 -3.56 30.52
CA GLU A 99 15.80 -2.69 31.49
C GLU A 99 17.03 -1.99 30.91
N ILE A 100 17.71 -2.57 29.91
CA ILE A 100 18.86 -1.90 29.29
C ILE A 100 18.45 -0.79 28.33
N LEU A 101 17.21 -0.82 27.85
CA LEU A 101 16.68 0.14 26.88
C LEU A 101 16.23 1.44 27.58
N LYS A 102 15.76 1.33 28.83
CA LYS A 102 15.33 2.46 29.66
C LYS A 102 16.52 3.04 30.44
N LYS A 103 17.29 3.92 29.81
CA LYS A 103 18.36 4.68 30.48
C LYS A 103 18.11 6.17 30.42
#